data_AF-A0A1W9QGX1-F1
#
_entry.id   AF-A0A1W9QGX1-F1
#
_cell.length_a   1.000
_cell.length_b   1.000
_cell.length_c   1.000
_cell.angle_alpha   90.00
_cell.angle_beta   90.00
_cell.angle_gamma   90.00
#
_symmetry.space_group_name_H-M   'P 1'
#
loop_
_entity.id
_entity.type
_entity.pdbx_description
1 polymer ?
#
loop_
_entity_poly.entity_id
_entity_poly.type
_entity_poly.pdbx_seq_one_letter_code
_entity_poly.pdbx_strand_id
1 'polypeptide(L)'
;MNAPVKPNSSGQGTVVIIKKKGGHGGHHGGAWKVAYADFVTAMMALFMVLWLVSQTDQVERKIISHYFRTGVFPEGGVSLIEMGEGIQDGTTGLSDREKIVEARAEQDDLQKTAQKVEAAILGLSPIAKNVKIRTIDRGLLIEILDGGEDLLFDLSSSALKPKLVELLGLMAPALDSLRNPIEVHGHTDARPFPKGAQRDNWTLSFERAAAARNVLEQAGLPSNRFAGVFAHGSMDLYKTDDPFHVSNRRISILAVRMVGRRAGGLSIAPEITKDAFERIQEKRSQPDPKTKTPK
;
A
#
# COMPACT_ATOMS: atom_id res chain seq x y z
N MET A 1 3.02 -0.89 -125.83
CA MET A 1 3.81 -2.04 -125.34
C MET A 1 3.46 -2.28 -123.88
N ASN A 2 3.25 -3.56 -123.55
CA ASN A 2 2.68 -4.07 -122.30
C ASN A 2 3.59 -3.93 -121.07
N ALA A 3 2.93 -4.01 -119.91
CA ALA A 3 3.33 -3.85 -118.51
C ALA A 3 4.56 -4.68 -118.01
N PRO A 4 4.98 -4.51 -116.74
CA PRO A 4 4.31 -5.30 -115.71
C PRO A 4 3.91 -4.53 -114.43
N VAL A 5 3.09 -5.23 -113.65
CA VAL A 5 2.25 -4.82 -112.53
C VAL A 5 2.75 -5.46 -111.22
N LYS A 6 2.68 -4.69 -110.10
CA LYS A 6 2.59 -5.06 -108.65
C LYS A 6 3.85 -5.60 -107.92
N PRO A 7 3.92 -5.58 -106.55
CA PRO A 7 2.87 -5.31 -105.54
C PRO A 7 3.19 -4.38 -104.32
N ASN A 8 2.11 -3.73 -103.85
CA ASN A 8 1.57 -3.62 -102.48
C ASN A 8 2.43 -3.37 -101.19
N SER A 9 1.93 -2.37 -100.44
CA SER A 9 1.71 -2.31 -98.98
C SER A 9 2.88 -2.41 -98.00
N SER A 10 3.15 -1.31 -97.29
CA SER A 10 2.76 -1.09 -95.88
C SER A 10 3.69 -0.08 -95.19
N GLY A 11 3.12 0.76 -94.31
CA GLY A 11 3.92 1.56 -93.38
C GLY A 11 3.60 3.05 -93.39
N GLN A 12 2.37 3.44 -93.02
CA GLN A 12 2.16 4.77 -92.47
C GLN A 12 2.94 4.85 -91.16
N GLY A 13 4.11 5.51 -91.21
CA GLY A 13 4.87 5.85 -90.01
C GLY A 13 4.12 6.93 -89.25
N THR A 14 3.36 6.54 -88.24
CA THR A 14 2.82 7.45 -87.23
C THR A 14 3.98 8.22 -86.59
N VAL A 15 4.04 9.53 -86.83
CA VAL A 15 4.96 10.43 -86.13
C VAL A 15 4.48 10.55 -84.69
N VAL A 16 5.12 9.80 -83.78
CA VAL A 16 4.91 9.95 -82.34
C VAL A 16 5.70 11.17 -81.87
N ILE A 17 5.00 12.28 -81.60
CA ILE A 17 5.57 13.42 -80.90
C ILE A 17 5.73 13.00 -79.43
N ILE A 18 6.95 12.58 -79.04
CA ILE A 18 7.29 12.38 -77.64
C ILE A 18 7.48 13.77 -77.02
N LYS A 19 6.42 14.31 -76.43
CA LYS A 19 6.49 15.49 -75.58
C LYS A 19 7.20 15.09 -74.28
N LYS A 20 8.52 15.23 -74.23
CA LYS A 20 9.30 15.05 -73.00
C LYS A 20 8.86 16.16 -72.04
N LYS A 21 7.92 15.87 -71.13
CA LYS A 21 7.75 16.68 -69.92
C LYS A 21 9.11 16.67 -69.24
N GLY A 22 9.77 17.82 -69.18
CA GLY A 22 10.85 18.05 -68.25
C GLY A 22 10.27 17.87 -66.86
N GLY A 23 10.41 16.65 -66.32
CA GLY A 23 10.22 16.40 -64.91
C GLY A 23 11.21 17.30 -64.18
N HIS A 24 10.69 18.15 -63.30
CA HIS A 24 11.51 18.82 -62.30
C HIS A 24 12.41 17.76 -61.63
N GLY A 25 13.70 18.09 -61.56
CA GLY A 25 14.76 17.18 -61.13
C GLY A 25 14.39 16.38 -59.90
N GLY A 26 14.70 15.08 -59.97
CA GLY A 26 14.23 14.07 -59.03
C GLY A 26 14.49 14.40 -57.55
N HIS A 27 13.40 14.45 -56.79
CA HIS A 27 13.36 14.34 -55.33
C HIS A 27 13.71 12.91 -54.85
N HIS A 28 14.73 12.26 -55.41
CA HIS A 28 15.15 10.90 -55.03
C HIS A 28 16.50 10.83 -54.30
N GLY A 29 17.17 11.97 -54.09
CA GLY A 29 18.39 12.06 -53.27
C GLY A 29 18.18 12.47 -51.81
N GLY A 30 16.93 12.71 -51.39
CA GLY A 30 16.58 13.20 -50.05
C GLY A 30 15.95 12.14 -49.13
N ALA A 31 15.44 11.04 -49.67
CA ALA A 31 14.73 10.02 -48.88
C ALA A 31 15.61 9.39 -47.79
N TRP A 32 16.89 9.16 -48.08
CA TRP A 32 17.85 8.65 -47.08
C TRP A 32 18.16 9.69 -45.98
N LYS A 33 18.10 10.99 -46.31
CA LYS A 33 18.27 12.07 -45.32
C LYS A 33 17.06 12.21 -44.42
N VAL A 34 15.86 11.93 -44.93
CA VAL A 34 14.63 11.89 -44.12
C VAL A 34 14.67 10.71 -43.15
N ALA A 35 15.08 9.51 -43.62
CA ALA A 35 15.26 8.36 -42.74
C ALA A 35 16.37 8.58 -41.69
N TYR A 36 17.46 9.24 -42.07
CA TYR A 36 18.54 9.61 -41.14
C TYR A 36 18.09 10.67 -40.12
N ALA A 37 17.32 11.67 -40.53
CA ALA A 37 16.78 12.69 -39.63
C ALA A 37 15.79 12.10 -38.62
N ASP A 38 14.93 11.17 -39.05
CA ASP A 38 14.00 10.46 -38.17
C ASP A 38 14.75 9.60 -37.15
N PHE A 39 15.78 8.86 -37.59
CA PHE A 39 16.65 8.08 -36.70
C PHE A 39 17.35 8.94 -35.64
N VAL A 40 17.92 10.09 -36.03
CA VAL A 40 18.57 11.03 -35.10
C VAL A 40 17.56 11.65 -34.14
N THR A 41 16.33 11.92 -34.59
CA THR A 41 15.27 12.47 -33.73
C THR A 41 14.78 11.44 -32.71
N ALA A 42 14.63 10.17 -33.11
CA ALA A 42 14.32 9.08 -32.20
C ALA A 42 15.43 8.87 -31.15
N MET A 43 16.70 8.95 -31.56
CA MET A 43 17.83 8.90 -30.63
C MET A 43 17.91 10.11 -29.70
N MET A 44 17.60 11.31 -30.19
CA MET A 44 17.55 12.53 -29.39
C MET A 44 16.44 12.45 -28.34
N ALA A 45 15.25 11.97 -28.71
CA ALA A 45 14.15 11.75 -27.79
C ALA A 45 14.51 10.71 -26.72
N LEU A 46 15.10 9.57 -27.13
CA LEU A 46 15.59 8.56 -26.20
C LEU A 46 16.65 9.14 -25.25
N PHE A 47 17.58 9.95 -25.77
CA PHE A 47 18.63 10.57 -24.97
C PHE A 47 18.09 11.62 -24.00
N MET A 48 17.11 12.44 -24.40
CA MET A 48 16.44 13.37 -23.48
C MET A 48 15.72 12.63 -22.35
N VAL A 49 15.09 11.50 -22.64
CA VAL A 49 14.47 10.64 -21.60
C VAL A 49 15.52 10.05 -20.67
N LEU A 50 16.60 9.47 -21.21
CA LEU A 50 17.69 8.92 -20.39
C LEU A 50 18.41 10.01 -19.58
N TRP A 51 18.54 11.21 -20.15
CA TRP A 51 19.15 12.36 -19.49
C TRP A 51 18.28 12.87 -18.35
N LEU A 52 16.95 12.96 -18.53
CA LEU A 52 16.00 13.25 -17.45
C LEU A 52 16.09 12.19 -16.34
N VAL A 53 16.13 10.90 -16.68
CA VAL A 53 16.27 9.78 -15.72
C VAL A 53 17.67 9.71 -15.09
N SER A 54 18.66 10.45 -15.60
CA SER A 54 20.01 10.56 -15.04
C SER A 54 20.22 11.80 -14.17
N GLN A 55 19.45 12.87 -14.39
CA GLN A 55 19.37 14.04 -13.50
C GLN A 55 18.46 13.79 -12.30
N THR A 56 17.62 12.75 -12.40
CA THR A 56 16.83 12.16 -11.32
C THR A 56 17.77 11.51 -10.30
N ASP A 57 17.75 12.01 -9.06
CA ASP A 57 18.61 11.53 -7.97
C ASP A 57 18.40 10.02 -7.73
N GLN A 58 19.39 9.30 -7.21
CA GLN A 58 19.30 7.86 -6.92
C GLN A 58 18.09 7.51 -6.02
N VAL A 59 17.56 8.50 -5.32
CA VAL A 59 16.36 8.46 -4.48
C VAL A 59 15.08 8.31 -5.32
N GLU A 60 14.93 9.02 -6.44
CA GLU A 60 13.71 8.99 -7.27
C GLU A 60 13.57 7.71 -8.09
N ARG A 61 14.68 7.06 -8.50
CA ARG A 61 14.64 5.73 -9.15
C ARG A 61 14.12 4.64 -8.20
N LYS A 62 14.46 4.72 -6.91
CA LYS A 62 13.91 3.82 -5.88
C LYS A 62 12.41 4.10 -5.63
N ILE A 63 11.99 5.35 -5.74
CA ILE A 63 10.59 5.76 -5.61
C ILE A 63 9.75 5.19 -6.76
N ILE A 64 10.20 5.38 -8.00
CA ILE A 64 9.50 4.86 -9.19
C ILE A 64 9.41 3.33 -9.16
N SER A 65 10.49 2.64 -8.79
CA SER A 65 10.46 1.17 -8.64
C SER A 65 9.54 0.69 -7.51
N HIS A 66 9.35 1.45 -6.43
CA HIS A 66 8.37 1.13 -5.39
C HIS A 66 6.94 1.34 -5.91
N TYR A 67 6.66 2.45 -6.62
CA TYR A 67 5.36 2.71 -7.23
C TYR A 67 4.94 1.62 -8.24
N PHE A 68 5.88 1.06 -9.02
CA PHE A 68 5.59 -0.06 -9.93
C PHE A 68 5.50 -1.43 -9.25
N ARG A 69 6.06 -1.60 -8.04
CA ARG A 69 6.01 -2.86 -7.28
C ARG A 69 4.79 -2.97 -6.37
N THR A 70 4.22 -1.84 -5.96
CA THR A 70 3.05 -1.76 -5.05
C THR A 70 1.73 -1.89 -5.81
N GLY A 71 1.68 -2.77 -6.82
CA GLY A 71 0.57 -3.03 -7.74
C GLY A 71 -0.78 -2.48 -7.26
N VAL A 72 -1.27 -1.50 -8.02
CA VAL A 72 -2.63 -0.98 -8.04
C VAL A 72 -3.67 -2.03 -7.57
N PHE A 73 -4.26 -1.77 -6.38
CA PHE A 73 -5.39 -2.38 -5.64
C PHE A 73 -5.16 -3.70 -4.86
N PRO A 74 -5.55 -3.71 -3.56
CA PRO A 74 -6.91 -4.16 -3.21
C PRO A 74 -7.65 -3.24 -2.21
N GLU A 75 -8.94 -3.08 -2.48
CA GLU A 75 -10.02 -2.50 -1.64
C GLU A 75 -9.83 -1.10 -1.04
N GLY A 76 -10.45 -0.09 -1.69
CA GLY A 76 -10.79 1.18 -1.04
C GLY A 76 -10.31 2.44 -1.76
N GLY A 77 -10.75 2.63 -3.00
CA GLY A 77 -10.91 3.89 -3.73
C GLY A 77 -10.03 5.10 -3.40
N VAL A 78 -9.05 5.35 -4.26
CA VAL A 78 -8.74 6.68 -4.79
C VAL A 78 -8.50 6.55 -6.28
N SER A 79 -9.33 7.22 -7.08
CA SER A 79 -9.32 7.15 -8.55
C SER A 79 -8.19 8.02 -9.10
N LEU A 80 -7.50 7.52 -10.13
CA LEU A 80 -6.45 8.19 -10.91
C LEU A 80 -6.93 9.46 -11.67
N ILE A 81 -8.19 9.87 -11.49
CA ILE A 81 -8.81 11.02 -12.17
C ILE A 81 -8.67 12.32 -11.36
N GLU A 82 -8.30 12.26 -10.07
CA GLU A 82 -8.14 13.45 -9.21
C GLU A 82 -6.69 13.98 -9.18
N MET A 83 -5.86 13.65 -10.17
CA MET A 83 -4.46 14.13 -10.27
C MET A 83 -4.19 14.87 -11.59
N GLY A 84 -5.24 15.41 -12.22
CA GLY A 84 -5.18 16.18 -13.46
C GLY A 84 -5.07 17.70 -13.30
N GLU A 85 -5.35 18.24 -12.11
CA GLU A 85 -5.21 19.67 -11.81
C GLU A 85 -4.20 19.85 -10.67
N GLY A 86 -3.00 20.35 -11.00
CA GLY A 86 -2.00 20.63 -9.97
C GLY A 86 -0.55 20.72 -10.44
N ILE A 87 -0.25 20.48 -11.72
CA ILE A 87 1.08 20.78 -12.29
C ILE A 87 1.13 22.28 -12.64
N GLN A 88 1.02 23.13 -11.63
CA GLN A 88 1.28 24.57 -11.76
C GLN A 88 1.52 25.25 -10.40
N ASP A 89 2.35 24.66 -9.54
CA ASP A 89 3.07 25.47 -8.55
C ASP A 89 4.32 24.75 -8.04
N GLY A 90 5.45 25.47 -7.99
CA GLY A 90 6.77 24.96 -7.56
C GLY A 90 6.91 24.73 -6.05
N THR A 91 5.78 24.69 -5.34
CA THR A 91 5.67 24.55 -3.88
C THR A 91 5.43 23.11 -3.42
N THR A 92 5.07 22.19 -4.33
CA THR A 92 4.76 20.78 -4.02
C THR A 92 6.00 19.94 -3.71
N GLY A 93 7.16 20.24 -4.31
CA GLY A 93 8.39 19.46 -4.17
C GLY A 93 9.04 19.52 -2.77
N LEU A 94 8.73 20.51 -1.95
CA LEU A 94 9.21 20.59 -0.56
C LEU A 94 8.44 19.60 0.32
N SER A 95 7.12 19.50 0.13
CA SER A 95 6.25 18.59 0.90
C SER A 95 6.53 17.11 0.61
N ASP A 96 6.95 16.78 -0.62
CA ASP A 96 7.26 15.41 -1.00
C ASP A 96 8.64 14.99 -0.49
N ARG A 97 9.63 15.89 -0.50
CA ARG A 97 10.95 15.64 0.10
C ARG A 97 10.85 15.42 1.61
N GLU A 98 10.03 16.21 2.31
CA GLU A 98 9.78 16.03 3.75
C GLU A 98 9.12 14.68 4.05
N LYS A 99 8.08 14.30 3.31
CA LYS A 99 7.42 12.98 3.46
C LYS A 99 8.40 11.82 3.22
N ILE A 100 9.32 11.95 2.25
CA ILE A 100 10.33 10.92 1.94
C ILE A 100 11.34 10.77 3.08
N VAL A 101 11.82 11.90 3.63
CA VAL A 101 12.76 11.90 4.76
C VAL A 101 12.11 11.30 6.00
N GLU A 102 10.86 11.66 6.28
CA GLU A 102 10.08 11.08 7.38
C GLU A 102 9.85 9.58 7.20
N ALA A 103 9.45 9.14 6.01
CA ALA A 103 9.25 7.72 5.71
C ALA A 103 10.53 6.89 5.87
N ARG A 104 11.68 7.45 5.48
CA ARG A 104 12.97 6.79 5.66
C ARG A 104 13.41 6.73 7.13
N ALA A 105 13.26 7.82 7.87
CA ALA A 105 13.57 7.85 9.30
C ALA A 105 12.70 6.86 10.08
N GLU A 106 11.40 6.79 9.76
CA GLU A 106 10.50 5.82 10.37
C GLU A 106 10.88 4.38 10.01
N GLN A 107 11.26 4.11 8.76
CA GLN A 107 11.72 2.78 8.34
C GLN A 107 12.96 2.34 9.14
N ASP A 108 13.92 3.25 9.33
CA ASP A 108 15.12 2.98 10.13
C ASP A 108 14.77 2.69 11.59
N ASP A 109 13.79 3.40 12.16
CA ASP A 109 13.33 3.19 13.54
C ASP A 109 12.56 1.88 13.73
N LEU A 110 11.72 1.50 12.75
CA LEU A 110 11.07 0.18 12.71
C LEU A 110 12.12 -0.93 12.64
N GLN A 111 13.16 -0.78 11.83
CA GLN A 111 14.22 -1.78 11.69
C GLN A 111 15.08 -1.90 12.96
N LYS A 112 15.46 -0.78 13.59
CA LYS A 112 16.16 -0.80 14.88
C LYS A 112 15.32 -1.49 15.95
N THR A 113 14.00 -1.28 15.95
CA THR A 113 13.14 -1.92 16.94
C THR A 113 12.94 -3.39 16.65
N ALA A 114 12.80 -3.79 15.38
CA ALA A 114 12.80 -5.20 15.01
C ALA A 114 14.03 -5.93 15.58
N GLN A 115 15.22 -5.32 15.46
CA GLN A 115 16.45 -5.86 16.05
C GLN A 115 16.42 -5.89 17.58
N LYS A 116 15.89 -4.87 18.25
CA LYS A 116 15.75 -4.86 19.73
C LYS A 116 14.78 -5.94 20.21
N VAL A 117 13.64 -6.10 19.54
CA VAL A 117 12.66 -7.14 19.84
C VAL A 117 13.28 -8.52 19.62
N GLU A 118 13.97 -8.73 18.50
CA GLU A 118 14.69 -9.98 18.23
C GLU A 118 15.73 -10.27 19.32
N ALA A 119 16.55 -9.28 19.69
CA ALA A 119 17.54 -9.41 20.75
C ALA A 119 16.93 -9.73 22.13
N ALA A 120 15.79 -9.13 22.48
CA ALA A 120 15.08 -9.41 23.72
C ALA A 120 14.52 -10.85 23.75
N ILE A 121 14.13 -11.39 22.60
CA ILE A 121 13.51 -12.70 22.47
C ILE A 121 14.55 -13.83 22.35
N LEU A 122 15.78 -13.54 21.91
CA LEU A 122 16.86 -14.54 21.82
C LEU A 122 17.13 -15.27 23.14
N GLY A 123 16.90 -14.61 24.29
CA GLY A 123 16.98 -15.20 25.62
C GLY A 123 15.98 -16.36 25.86
N LEU A 124 14.91 -16.44 25.08
CA LEU A 124 13.83 -17.44 25.19
C LEU A 124 13.93 -18.52 24.11
N SER A 125 15.12 -19.13 23.99
CA SER A 125 15.56 -20.00 22.88
C SER A 125 14.58 -21.05 22.29
N PRO A 126 13.61 -21.66 23.01
CA PRO A 126 12.59 -22.48 22.34
C PRO A 126 11.44 -21.65 21.73
N ILE A 127 11.01 -20.57 22.39
CA ILE A 127 9.86 -19.74 21.97
C ILE A 127 10.26 -18.81 20.81
N ALA A 128 11.51 -18.35 20.79
CA ALA A 128 12.03 -17.46 19.75
C ALA A 128 11.83 -17.99 18.32
N LYS A 129 11.90 -19.31 18.12
CA LYS A 129 11.71 -19.97 16.81
C LYS A 129 10.32 -19.72 16.22
N ASN A 130 9.35 -19.52 17.10
CA ASN A 130 7.95 -19.34 16.79
C ASN A 130 7.53 -17.88 16.66
N VAL A 131 8.46 -16.96 16.91
CA VAL A 131 8.25 -15.55 16.64
C VAL A 131 8.79 -15.22 15.25
N LYS A 132 7.95 -14.62 14.41
CA LYS A 132 8.32 -14.09 13.10
C LYS A 132 8.16 -12.59 13.11
N ILE A 133 9.26 -11.88 12.90
CA ILE A 133 9.29 -10.43 12.86
C ILE A 133 9.51 -10.03 11.40
N ARG A 134 8.59 -9.22 10.86
CA ARG A 134 8.63 -8.77 9.46
C ARG A 134 8.29 -7.29 9.41
N THR A 135 9.04 -6.53 8.61
CA THR A 135 8.63 -5.16 8.27
C THR A 135 7.81 -5.20 6.99
N ILE A 136 6.57 -4.74 7.07
CA ILE A 136 5.61 -4.65 5.97
C ILE A 136 5.23 -3.19 5.71
N ASP A 137 4.50 -2.91 4.64
CA ASP A 137 4.12 -1.53 4.29
C ASP A 137 3.31 -0.82 5.38
N ARG A 138 2.47 -1.57 6.11
CA ARG A 138 1.68 -1.05 7.23
C ARG A 138 2.50 -0.79 8.50
N GLY A 139 3.72 -1.33 8.63
CA GLY A 139 4.57 -1.16 9.81
C GLY A 139 5.36 -2.42 10.21
N LEU A 140 5.65 -2.56 11.50
CA LEU A 140 6.37 -3.72 12.04
C LEU A 140 5.37 -4.78 12.51
N LEU A 141 5.35 -5.93 11.83
CA LEU A 141 4.51 -7.08 12.14
C LEU A 141 5.31 -8.11 12.93
N ILE A 142 4.80 -8.49 14.10
CA ILE A 142 5.34 -9.53 14.96
C ILE A 142 4.28 -10.62 15.08
N GLU A 143 4.54 -11.79 14.54
CA GLU A 143 3.65 -12.94 14.61
C GLU A 143 4.22 -13.99 15.55
N ILE A 144 3.39 -14.43 16.48
CA ILE A 144 3.73 -15.47 17.45
C ILE A 144 2.89 -16.68 17.12
N LEU A 145 3.52 -17.71 16.56
CA LEU A 145 2.84 -18.91 16.07
C LEU A 145 2.83 -20.02 17.13
N ASP A 146 1.74 -20.79 17.17
CA ASP A 146 1.71 -21.99 18.01
C ASP A 146 2.58 -23.09 17.39
N GLY A 147 3.39 -23.74 18.23
CA GLY A 147 4.28 -24.85 17.85
C GLY A 147 3.79 -26.21 18.32
N GLY A 148 2.57 -26.30 18.85
CA GLY A 148 1.96 -27.55 19.29
C GLY A 148 2.16 -27.84 20.77
N GLU A 149 3.40 -27.98 21.23
CA GLU A 149 3.68 -28.37 22.63
C GLU A 149 3.72 -27.16 23.59
N ASP A 150 2.56 -26.54 23.82
CA ASP A 150 2.31 -25.58 24.92
C ASP A 150 2.86 -24.15 24.78
N LEU A 151 2.88 -23.59 23.58
CA LEU A 151 3.51 -22.28 23.41
C LEU A 151 2.57 -21.09 23.65
N LEU A 152 1.30 -21.16 23.25
CA LEU A 152 0.40 -19.99 23.29
C LEU A 152 -0.86 -20.19 24.14
N PHE A 153 -1.63 -21.24 23.86
CA PHE A 153 -2.96 -21.46 24.42
C PHE A 153 -3.22 -22.94 24.68
N ASP A 154 -4.19 -23.22 25.55
CA ASP A 154 -4.86 -24.53 25.57
C ASP A 154 -5.92 -24.61 24.44
N LEU A 155 -6.30 -25.84 24.08
CA LEU A 155 -7.39 -26.07 23.13
C LEU A 155 -8.66 -25.37 23.61
N SER A 156 -9.27 -24.58 22.73
CA SER A 156 -10.52 -23.85 22.99
C SER A 156 -10.45 -22.84 24.15
N SER A 157 -9.26 -22.53 24.66
CA SER A 157 -9.06 -21.53 25.71
C SER A 157 -8.50 -20.22 25.14
N SER A 158 -8.96 -19.11 25.71
CA SER A 158 -8.42 -17.77 25.52
C SER A 158 -7.37 -17.40 26.57
N ALA A 159 -7.17 -18.24 27.60
CA ALA A 159 -6.12 -18.04 28.60
C ALA A 159 -4.72 -18.24 27.99
N LEU A 160 -3.86 -17.25 28.20
CA LEU A 160 -2.47 -17.27 27.74
C LEU A 160 -1.63 -18.14 28.66
N LYS A 161 -0.73 -18.95 28.08
CA LYS A 161 0.23 -19.74 28.86
C LYS A 161 1.31 -18.85 29.48
N PRO A 162 1.89 -19.23 30.64
CA PRO A 162 2.89 -18.41 31.34
C PRO A 162 4.08 -17.99 30.48
N LYS A 163 4.57 -18.91 29.63
CA LYS A 163 5.66 -18.65 28.66
C LYS A 163 5.35 -17.50 27.69
N LEU A 164 4.11 -17.43 27.22
CA LEU A 164 3.66 -16.34 26.33
C LEU A 164 3.50 -15.03 27.11
N VAL A 165 3.01 -15.09 28.35
CA VAL A 165 2.92 -13.92 29.22
C VAL A 165 4.30 -13.30 29.45
N GLU A 166 5.32 -14.12 29.73
CA GLU A 166 6.71 -13.70 29.86
C GLU A 166 7.25 -13.07 28.57
N LEU A 167 7.02 -13.71 27.42
CA LEU A 167 7.41 -13.18 26.11
C LEU A 167 6.79 -11.79 25.84
N LEU A 168 5.48 -11.65 26.05
CA LEU A 168 4.77 -10.38 25.89
C LEU A 168 5.31 -9.32 26.86
N GLY A 169 5.64 -9.71 28.09
CA GLY A 169 6.28 -8.85 29.08
C GLY A 169 7.64 -8.31 28.63
N LEU A 170 8.49 -9.14 28.03
CA LEU A 170 9.80 -8.73 27.50
C LEU A 170 9.69 -7.86 26.25
N MET A 171 8.64 -8.04 25.43
CA MET A 171 8.43 -7.24 24.23
C MET A 171 7.84 -5.86 24.54
N ALA A 172 7.06 -5.70 25.61
CA ALA A 172 6.36 -4.45 25.92
C ALA A 172 7.29 -3.22 25.98
N PRO A 173 8.46 -3.25 26.66
CA PRO A 173 9.39 -2.12 26.67
C PRO A 173 9.96 -1.77 25.28
N ALA A 174 10.23 -2.78 24.45
CA ALA A 174 10.73 -2.57 23.10
C ALA A 174 9.65 -1.93 22.21
N LEU A 175 8.40 -2.38 22.33
CA LEU A 175 7.24 -1.80 21.65
C LEU A 175 6.92 -0.38 22.12
N ASP A 176 7.14 -0.09 23.40
CA ASP A 176 6.90 1.25 23.94
C ASP A 176 7.84 2.27 23.29
N SER A 177 9.11 1.89 23.04
CA SER A 177 10.13 2.76 22.45
C SER A 177 9.81 3.29 21.04
N LEU A 178 8.95 2.60 20.27
CA LEU A 178 8.54 3.00 18.91
C LEU A 178 7.56 4.18 18.89
N ARG A 179 6.77 4.38 19.95
CA ARG A 179 5.61 5.32 19.96
C ARG A 179 4.51 5.06 18.92
N ASN A 180 4.70 4.15 17.97
CA ASN A 180 3.70 3.71 17.01
C ASN A 180 2.44 3.13 17.69
N PRO A 181 1.23 3.36 17.15
CA PRO A 181 0.02 2.69 17.57
C PRO A 181 0.12 1.18 17.33
N ILE A 182 -0.42 0.40 18.25
CA ILE A 182 -0.35 -1.05 18.24
C ILE A 182 -1.72 -1.65 17.94
N GLU A 183 -1.79 -2.51 16.93
CA GLU A 183 -2.95 -3.37 16.66
C GLU A 183 -2.61 -4.78 17.14
N VAL A 184 -3.56 -5.44 17.82
CA VAL A 184 -3.42 -6.83 18.29
C VAL A 184 -4.45 -7.68 17.58
N HIS A 185 -3.99 -8.68 16.84
CA HIS A 185 -4.83 -9.55 16.03
C HIS A 185 -4.76 -10.99 16.54
N GLY A 186 -5.91 -11.65 16.59
CA GLY A 186 -6.03 -13.06 16.94
C GLY A 186 -6.45 -13.88 15.74
N HIS A 187 -5.86 -15.07 15.62
CA HIS A 187 -6.17 -16.04 14.58
C HIS A 187 -6.34 -17.44 15.19
N THR A 188 -7.24 -18.23 14.61
CA THR A 188 -7.45 -19.64 14.96
C THR A 188 -7.21 -20.52 13.76
N ASP A 189 -7.04 -21.82 14.00
CA ASP A 189 -7.10 -22.82 12.93
C ASP A 189 -8.54 -23.02 12.45
N ALA A 190 -8.70 -23.77 11.35
CA ALA A 190 -10.00 -24.04 10.74
C ALA A 190 -10.80 -25.16 11.42
N ARG A 191 -10.40 -25.64 12.60
CA ARG A 191 -11.16 -26.70 13.28
C ARG A 191 -12.54 -26.17 13.67
N PRO A 192 -13.62 -26.88 13.29
CA PRO A 192 -14.96 -26.43 13.58
C PRO A 192 -15.27 -26.67 15.06
N PHE A 193 -16.06 -25.75 15.63
CA PHE A 193 -16.65 -25.96 16.94
C PHE A 193 -17.79 -26.99 16.86
N PRO A 194 -18.04 -27.76 17.93
CA PRO A 194 -19.19 -28.66 18.00
C PRO A 194 -20.50 -27.91 17.76
N LYS A 195 -21.48 -28.60 17.15
CA LYS A 195 -22.83 -28.03 16.95
C LYS A 195 -23.44 -27.66 18.30
N GLY A 196 -23.88 -26.42 18.45
CA GLY A 196 -24.45 -25.89 19.70
C GLY A 196 -23.42 -25.30 20.67
N ALA A 197 -22.14 -25.19 20.29
CA ALA A 197 -21.17 -24.44 21.07
C ALA A 197 -21.57 -22.95 21.16
N GLN A 198 -21.40 -22.37 22.35
CA GLN A 198 -21.66 -20.95 22.61
C GLN A 198 -20.57 -20.02 22.04
N ARG A 199 -19.48 -20.59 21.52
CA ARG A 199 -18.34 -19.87 20.95
C ARG A 199 -18.00 -20.44 19.59
N ASP A 200 -17.50 -19.56 18.74
CA ASP A 200 -16.96 -19.87 17.43
C ASP A 200 -15.50 -19.38 17.32
N ASN A 201 -14.90 -19.64 16.15
CA ASN A 201 -13.52 -19.23 15.86
C ASN A 201 -13.34 -17.71 15.92
N TRP A 202 -14.35 -16.92 15.51
CA TRP A 202 -14.29 -15.45 15.60
C TRP A 202 -14.20 -14.99 17.05
N THR A 203 -15.10 -15.46 17.90
CA THR A 203 -15.13 -15.13 19.34
C THR A 203 -13.83 -15.56 20.02
N LEU A 204 -13.37 -16.79 19.78
CA LEU A 204 -12.11 -17.28 20.36
C LEU A 204 -10.91 -16.42 19.93
N SER A 205 -10.85 -16.05 18.65
CA SER A 205 -9.76 -15.22 18.14
C SER A 205 -9.75 -13.82 18.76
N PHE A 206 -10.92 -13.21 18.96
CA PHE A 206 -11.05 -11.93 19.66
C PHE A 206 -10.59 -12.02 21.11
N GLU A 207 -11.09 -13.01 21.87
CA GLU A 207 -10.76 -13.18 23.28
C GLU A 207 -9.23 -13.36 23.48
N ARG A 208 -8.58 -14.10 22.58
CA ARG A 208 -7.12 -14.30 22.60
C ARG A 208 -6.34 -13.02 22.35
N ALA A 209 -6.77 -12.23 21.36
CA ALA A 209 -6.17 -10.93 21.08
C ALA A 209 -6.36 -9.95 22.25
N ALA A 210 -7.55 -9.94 22.85
CA ALA A 210 -7.84 -9.12 24.02
C ALA A 210 -6.98 -9.53 25.24
N ALA A 211 -6.81 -10.83 25.48
CA ALA A 211 -5.93 -11.34 26.53
C ALA A 211 -4.48 -10.87 26.33
N ALA A 212 -3.96 -10.95 25.10
CA ALA A 212 -2.60 -10.49 24.78
C ALA A 212 -2.44 -8.98 24.99
N ARG A 213 -3.44 -8.19 24.56
CA ARG A 213 -3.49 -6.74 24.81
C ARG A 213 -3.44 -6.42 26.31
N ASN A 214 -4.20 -7.14 27.13
CA ASN A 214 -4.20 -6.93 28.58
C ASN A 214 -2.84 -7.26 29.23
N VAL A 215 -2.14 -8.29 28.76
CA VAL A 215 -0.79 -8.61 29.25
C VAL A 215 0.21 -7.52 28.85
N LEU A 216 0.17 -7.04 27.60
CA LEU A 216 1.03 -5.94 27.15
C LEU A 216 0.78 -4.67 27.96
N GLU A 217 -0.48 -4.37 28.29
CA GLU A 217 -0.84 -3.24 29.14
C GLU A 217 -0.29 -3.38 30.56
N GLN A 218 -0.45 -4.56 31.17
CA GLN A 218 0.11 -4.87 32.50
C GLN A 218 1.64 -4.81 32.53
N ALA A 219 2.29 -5.12 31.41
CA ALA A 219 3.74 -5.04 31.24
C ALA A 219 4.25 -3.61 31.00
N GLY A 220 3.37 -2.60 31.00
CA GLY A 220 3.74 -1.18 30.96
C GLY A 220 3.47 -0.48 29.64
N LEU A 221 2.87 -1.14 28.64
CA LEU A 221 2.48 -0.47 27.40
C LEU A 221 1.20 0.37 27.64
N PRO A 222 1.22 1.70 27.43
CA PRO A 222 0.10 2.53 27.85
C PRO A 222 -1.15 2.30 27.00
N SER A 223 -2.32 2.38 27.66
CA SER A 223 -3.63 2.06 27.08
C SER A 223 -3.95 2.82 25.78
N ASN A 224 -3.48 4.07 25.67
CA ASN A 224 -3.67 4.93 24.49
C ASN A 224 -2.84 4.52 23.27
N ARG A 225 -1.92 3.55 23.42
CA ARG A 225 -1.12 3.02 22.31
C ARG A 225 -1.89 1.99 21.50
N PHE A 226 -2.90 1.35 22.07
CA PHE A 226 -3.67 0.34 21.34
C PHE A 226 -4.64 1.00 20.36
N ALA A 227 -4.39 0.82 19.06
CA ALA A 227 -5.26 1.28 17.99
C ALA A 227 -6.51 0.39 17.84
N GLY A 228 -6.39 -0.90 18.17
CA GLY A 228 -7.50 -1.83 18.07
C GLY A 228 -7.13 -3.27 18.42
N VAL A 229 -8.17 -4.07 18.67
CA VAL A 229 -8.09 -5.52 18.87
C VAL A 229 -8.97 -6.17 17.81
N PHE A 230 -8.39 -7.07 17.01
CA PHE A 230 -9.03 -7.63 15.83
C PHE A 230 -9.09 -9.15 15.90
N ALA A 231 -10.22 -9.67 15.44
CA ALA A 231 -10.49 -11.08 15.27
C ALA A 231 -10.41 -11.43 13.78
N HIS A 232 -9.78 -12.55 13.45
CA HIS A 232 -9.77 -13.08 12.08
C HIS A 232 -10.39 -14.47 11.97
N GLY A 233 -10.74 -15.09 13.11
CA GLY A 233 -11.17 -16.47 13.16
C GLY A 233 -10.22 -17.38 12.38
N SER A 234 -10.80 -18.17 11.47
CA SER A 234 -10.08 -19.10 10.58
C SER A 234 -10.00 -18.62 9.12
N MET A 235 -10.23 -17.34 8.84
CA MET A 235 -10.23 -16.80 7.47
C MET A 235 -8.84 -16.40 6.98
N ASP A 236 -7.95 -16.01 7.89
CA ASP A 236 -6.56 -15.64 7.60
C ASP A 236 -5.61 -16.71 8.15
N LEU A 237 -5.37 -17.75 7.33
CA LEU A 237 -4.53 -18.90 7.68
C LEU A 237 -3.07 -18.64 7.31
N TYR A 238 -2.15 -18.95 8.22
CA TYR A 238 -0.71 -18.85 7.97
C TYR A 238 -0.22 -19.95 7.02
N LYS A 239 -0.72 -21.17 7.21
CA LYS A 239 -0.59 -22.32 6.30
C LYS A 239 -1.94 -22.58 5.65
N THR A 240 -2.07 -22.13 4.41
CA THR A 240 -3.30 -22.30 3.61
C THR A 240 -3.44 -23.71 3.06
N ASP A 241 -2.32 -24.44 2.91
CA ASP A 241 -2.23 -25.83 2.46
C ASP A 241 -2.74 -26.82 3.52
N ASP A 242 -2.54 -26.51 4.80
CA ASP A 242 -3.08 -27.26 5.93
C ASP A 242 -3.86 -26.33 6.88
N PRO A 243 -5.17 -26.15 6.66
CA PRO A 243 -6.03 -25.30 7.48
C PRO A 243 -6.10 -25.69 8.96
N PHE A 244 -5.83 -26.96 9.29
CA PHE A 244 -5.87 -27.48 10.66
C PHE A 244 -4.53 -27.40 11.38
N HIS A 245 -3.48 -26.95 10.68
CA HIS A 245 -2.14 -26.86 11.22
C HIS A 245 -2.08 -25.97 12.46
N VAL A 246 -1.29 -26.38 13.45
CA VAL A 246 -1.19 -25.68 14.74
C VAL A 246 -0.76 -24.23 14.61
N SER A 247 0.15 -23.93 13.70
CA SER A 247 0.68 -22.59 13.44
C SER A 247 -0.37 -21.59 12.91
N ASN A 248 -1.55 -22.04 12.49
CA ASN A 248 -2.66 -21.13 12.15
C ASN A 248 -3.24 -20.45 13.41
N ARG A 249 -3.06 -21.08 14.59
CA ARG A 249 -3.29 -20.43 15.88
C ARG A 249 -2.11 -19.49 16.15
N ARG A 250 -2.34 -18.19 15.99
CA ARG A 250 -1.31 -17.18 16.18
C ARG A 250 -1.88 -15.89 16.75
N ILE A 251 -1.02 -15.12 17.39
CA ILE A 251 -1.26 -13.73 17.73
C ILE A 251 -0.34 -12.88 16.87
N SER A 252 -0.89 -11.84 16.26
CA SER A 252 -0.12 -10.89 15.47
C SER A 252 -0.19 -9.52 16.14
N ILE A 253 0.97 -8.91 16.37
CA ILE A 253 1.10 -7.57 16.92
C ILE A 253 1.66 -6.69 15.81
N LEU A 254 0.92 -5.66 15.42
CA LEU A 254 1.32 -4.72 14.38
C LEU A 254 1.59 -3.36 15.00
N ALA A 255 2.83 -2.89 14.94
CA ALA A 255 3.15 -1.49 15.20
C ALA A 255 2.92 -0.70 13.91
N VAL A 256 1.82 0.03 13.87
CA VAL A 256 1.32 0.74 12.68
C VAL A 256 2.18 1.94 12.37
N ARG A 257 2.55 2.10 11.10
CA ARG A 257 3.29 3.25 10.60
C ARG A 257 2.54 4.57 10.88
N MET A 258 3.28 5.59 11.27
CA MET A 258 2.77 6.92 11.62
C MET A 258 2.65 7.84 10.41
N VAL A 259 3.45 7.62 9.37
CA VAL A 259 3.37 8.34 8.10
C VAL A 259 1.98 8.15 7.47
N GLY A 260 1.26 9.26 7.28
CA GLY A 260 -0.14 9.32 6.82
C GLY A 260 -1.17 9.59 7.93
N ARG A 261 -0.91 9.19 9.18
CA ARG A 261 -1.83 9.42 10.30
C ARG A 261 -1.73 10.83 10.89
N ARG A 262 -0.59 11.52 10.69
CA ARG A 262 -0.46 12.96 10.99
C ARG A 262 -1.30 13.85 10.07
N ALA A 263 -1.61 13.40 8.85
CA ALA A 263 -2.44 14.15 7.90
C ALA A 263 -3.95 13.90 8.10
N GLY A 264 -4.34 12.75 8.65
CA GLY A 264 -5.73 12.36 8.90
C GLY A 264 -6.14 12.34 10.38
N GLY A 265 -5.31 12.89 11.26
CA GLY A 265 -5.67 13.09 12.65
C GLY A 265 -6.81 14.09 12.71
N LEU A 266 -8.03 13.61 12.94
CA LEU A 266 -9.10 14.42 13.50
C LEU A 266 -8.61 14.88 14.88
N SER A 267 -7.78 15.92 14.89
CA SER A 267 -7.46 16.73 16.04
C SER A 267 -8.75 17.43 16.38
N ILE A 268 -9.61 16.75 17.14
CA ILE A 268 -10.64 17.45 17.89
C ILE A 268 -9.86 18.18 18.97
N ALA A 269 -9.39 19.37 18.63
CA ALA A 269 -8.84 20.30 19.59
C ALA A 269 -9.88 20.42 20.73
N PRO A 270 -9.46 20.37 22.00
CA PRO A 270 -10.37 20.45 23.15
C PRO A 270 -11.05 21.82 23.30
N GLU A 271 -10.92 22.70 22.31
CA GLU A 271 -11.43 24.07 22.32
C GLU A 271 -12.83 24.19 21.70
N ILE A 272 -13.29 23.21 20.91
CA ILE A 272 -14.62 23.25 20.26
C ILE A 272 -15.75 22.72 21.18
N THR A 273 -15.42 22.03 22.27
CA THR A 273 -16.44 21.38 23.11
C THR A 273 -17.15 22.30 24.10
N LYS A 274 -16.60 23.46 24.48
CA LYS A 274 -17.28 24.40 25.39
C LYS A 274 -18.27 25.31 24.66
N ASP A 275 -17.82 25.99 23.62
CA ASP A 275 -18.66 26.90 22.83
C ASP A 275 -19.84 26.20 22.17
N ALA A 276 -19.66 24.97 21.68
CA ALA A 276 -20.75 24.20 21.08
C ALA A 276 -21.79 23.75 22.13
N PHE A 277 -21.36 23.43 23.35
CA PHE A 277 -22.28 23.01 24.42
C PHE A 277 -23.06 24.19 25.00
N GLU A 278 -22.41 25.36 25.16
CA GLU A 278 -23.05 26.58 25.66
C GLU A 278 -24.09 27.12 24.66
N ARG A 279 -23.79 27.09 23.35
CA ARG A 279 -24.76 27.49 22.31
C ARG A 279 -25.98 26.57 22.24
N ILE A 280 -25.85 25.29 22.56
CA ILE A 280 -26.97 24.34 22.60
C ILE A 280 -27.84 24.57 23.84
N GLN A 281 -27.25 24.99 24.97
CA GLN A 281 -27.97 25.34 26.20
C GLN A 281 -28.75 26.67 26.05
N GLU A 282 -28.17 27.69 25.41
CA GLU A 282 -28.86 28.96 25.13
C GLU A 282 -30.05 28.79 24.19
N LYS A 283 -29.94 27.91 23.19
CA LYS A 283 -31.02 27.67 22.23
C LYS A 283 -32.21 26.90 22.82
N ARG A 284 -32.01 26.21 23.95
CA ARG A 284 -33.06 25.50 24.70
C ARG A 284 -33.79 26.38 25.72
N SER A 285 -33.26 27.57 26.02
CA SER A 285 -33.79 28.46 27.06
C SER A 285 -34.57 29.67 26.50
N GLN A 286 -34.76 29.77 25.18
CA GLN A 286 -35.68 30.74 24.58
C GLN A 286 -37.12 30.16 24.50
N PRO A 287 -38.13 30.81 25.12
CA PRO A 287 -39.51 30.39 24.98
C PRO A 287 -40.07 30.71 23.59
N ASP A 288 -40.80 29.75 23.00
CA ASP A 288 -41.43 29.84 21.67
C ASP A 288 -42.32 31.09 21.53
N PRO A 289 -42.12 31.94 20.50
CA PRO A 289 -43.04 33.02 20.21
C PRO A 289 -44.17 32.51 19.31
N LYS A 290 -45.40 32.55 19.87
CA LYS A 290 -46.73 32.60 19.22
C LYS A 290 -47.54 31.30 19.19
N THR A 291 -48.41 31.17 20.18
CA THR A 291 -49.79 30.68 20.00
C THR A 291 -50.73 31.88 20.03
N LYS A 292 -51.10 32.42 18.86
CA LYS A 292 -52.26 33.30 18.72
C LYS A 292 -53.51 32.42 18.57
N THR A 293 -54.35 32.42 19.59
CA THR A 293 -55.73 31.90 19.54
C THR A 293 -56.60 32.84 18.70
N PRO A 294 -57.45 32.34 17.77
CA PRO A 294 -58.57 33.13 17.28
C PRO A 294 -59.77 32.95 18.22
N LYS A 295 -60.53 34.04 18.38
CA LYS A 295 -61.85 34.09 19.02
C LYS A 295 -62.91 33.52 18.09
#